data_AF-A0A017SVV8-F1
#
_entry.id   AF-A0A017SVV8-F1
#
_cell.length_a   1.000
_cell.length_b   1.000
_cell.length_c   1.000
_cell.angle_alpha   90.00
_cell.angle_beta   90.00
_cell.angle_gamma   90.00
#
_symmetry.space_group_name_H-M   'P 1'
#
loop_
_entity.id
_entity.type
_entity.pdbx_description
1 polymer ?
#
loop_
_entity_poly.entity_id
_entity_poly.type
_entity_poly.pdbx_seq_one_letter_code
_entity_poly.pdbx_strand_id
1 'polypeptide(L)'
;MRRPLARAHLVVAPLVARGLALTLGVPAGLAGLVGLTGCHLSGSPAAPRTAEAVVPASRPADASRNGAAEEAAGEARAAGEERAGAPRPRGTPRTRGRGGDEPSCADGLACATLGRAYETGINGQAPDPARALDYYLKACDLEESTGCNNYGYMVLSGVGTDADARRGLAYLEKGCDLGSGAACHNIGFAYENAQGVARDVGVAATMFRRACELRQASGCRALGLCYHYGLGVTLDRVQARVFLRKGCEGGDSVACEKLEEIGPLPSP
;
A
#
# COMPACT_ATOMS: atom_id res chain seq x y z
N MET A 1 -49.43 -5.99 85.84
CA MET A 1 -48.89 -5.01 84.88
C MET A 1 -47.37 -5.11 84.88
N ARG A 2 -46.78 -5.84 83.92
CA ARG A 2 -45.33 -5.98 83.75
C ARG A 2 -45.02 -6.03 82.25
N ARG A 3 -44.19 -5.12 81.77
CA ARG A 3 -43.51 -5.21 80.46
C ARG A 3 -42.00 -5.11 80.70
N PRO A 4 -41.21 -6.14 80.36
CA PRO A 4 -39.78 -5.99 80.12
C PRO A 4 -39.50 -5.75 78.62
N LEU A 5 -38.46 -4.97 78.35
CA LEU A 5 -37.93 -4.66 77.02
C LEU A 5 -37.20 -5.89 76.46
N ALA A 6 -37.62 -6.38 75.29
CA ALA A 6 -36.96 -7.46 74.56
C ALA A 6 -36.20 -6.91 73.34
N ARG A 7 -34.98 -7.43 73.19
CA ARG A 7 -33.97 -7.13 72.17
C ARG A 7 -34.49 -7.31 70.73
N ALA A 8 -34.21 -6.32 69.88
CA ALA A 8 -34.38 -6.43 68.44
C ALA A 8 -33.15 -7.11 67.81
N HIS A 9 -33.35 -8.28 67.21
CA HIS A 9 -32.40 -8.89 66.29
C HIS A 9 -32.65 -8.35 64.87
N LEU A 10 -31.58 -7.84 64.27
CA LEU A 10 -31.53 -7.33 62.90
C LEU A 10 -31.54 -8.52 61.93
N VAL A 11 -32.62 -8.69 61.17
CA VAL A 11 -32.69 -9.64 60.04
C VAL A 11 -32.45 -8.85 58.76
N VAL A 12 -31.36 -9.17 58.08
CA VAL A 12 -30.98 -8.64 56.77
C VAL A 12 -31.80 -9.35 55.70
N ALA A 13 -32.62 -8.61 54.95
CA ALA A 13 -33.30 -9.08 53.75
C ALA A 13 -32.55 -8.57 52.49
N PRO A 14 -32.39 -9.39 51.44
CA PRO A 14 -31.70 -8.97 50.22
C PRO A 14 -32.63 -8.16 49.30
N LEU A 15 -32.18 -6.96 48.91
CA LEU A 15 -32.79 -6.18 47.84
C LEU A 15 -32.40 -6.78 46.48
N VAL A 16 -33.40 -7.24 45.74
CA VAL A 16 -33.30 -7.63 44.33
C VAL A 16 -33.34 -6.35 43.48
N ALA A 17 -32.19 -5.92 42.97
CA ALA A 17 -32.09 -4.82 42.02
C ALA A 17 -32.37 -5.33 40.60
N ARG A 18 -33.46 -4.84 39.99
CA ARG A 18 -33.80 -5.04 38.57
C ARG A 18 -32.84 -4.23 37.69
N GLY A 19 -32.08 -4.93 36.85
CA GLY A 19 -31.23 -4.33 35.82
C GLY A 19 -32.06 -3.79 34.65
N LEU A 20 -31.99 -2.49 34.42
CA LEU A 20 -32.42 -1.83 33.19
C LEU A 20 -31.26 -1.86 32.20
N ALA A 21 -31.44 -2.61 31.11
CA ALA A 21 -30.54 -2.61 29.96
C ALA A 21 -30.80 -1.38 29.09
N LEU A 22 -29.93 -0.37 29.21
CA LEU A 22 -29.83 0.74 28.27
C LEU A 22 -28.87 0.33 27.15
N THR A 23 -29.42 -0.08 26.01
CA THR A 23 -28.67 -0.25 24.77
C THR A 23 -28.45 1.13 24.14
N LEU A 24 -27.32 1.77 24.44
CA LEU A 24 -26.82 2.88 23.65
C LEU A 24 -26.03 2.33 22.47
N GLY A 25 -26.61 2.45 21.28
CA GLY A 25 -25.96 2.15 20.01
C GLY A 25 -24.76 3.07 19.80
N VAL A 26 -23.60 2.47 19.62
CA VAL A 26 -22.38 3.14 19.18
C VAL A 26 -22.52 3.40 17.68
N PRO A 27 -22.46 4.65 17.19
CA PRO A 27 -22.39 4.90 15.76
C PRO A 27 -21.02 4.42 15.23
N ALA A 28 -21.06 3.47 14.30
CA ALA A 28 -19.92 3.08 13.49
C ALA A 28 -19.58 4.23 12.53
N GLY A 29 -18.48 4.93 12.81
CA GLY A 29 -18.02 6.02 11.97
C GLY A 29 -16.71 6.56 12.48
N LEU A 30 -15.62 5.86 12.19
CA LEU A 30 -14.22 6.32 12.19
C LEU A 30 -13.37 5.21 11.55
N ALA A 31 -13.53 5.02 10.24
CA ALA A 31 -12.59 4.25 9.41
C ALA A 31 -11.96 5.23 8.44
N GLY A 32 -10.89 5.87 8.88
CA GLY A 32 -10.20 6.90 8.13
C GLY A 32 -9.07 7.46 8.96
N LEU A 33 -8.03 6.64 9.14
CA LEU A 33 -6.65 6.96 9.52
C LEU A 33 -5.95 5.64 9.87
N VAL A 34 -5.67 4.80 8.86
CA VAL A 34 -4.72 3.69 9.02
C VAL A 34 -3.82 3.68 7.80
N GLY A 35 -2.65 4.29 7.94
CA GLY A 35 -1.62 4.32 6.90
C GLY A 35 -0.24 4.75 7.40
N LEU A 36 -0.01 4.79 8.72
CA LEU A 36 1.27 5.22 9.31
C LEU A 36 1.66 4.35 10.51
N THR A 37 1.70 3.03 10.34
CA THR A 37 2.34 2.13 11.33
C THR A 37 2.95 0.90 10.65
N GLY A 38 3.78 1.13 9.63
CA GLY A 38 4.69 0.11 9.10
C GLY A 38 6.07 0.24 9.74
N CYS A 39 6.21 -0.25 10.97
CA CYS A 39 7.45 -0.69 11.65
C CYS A 39 7.17 -0.88 13.16
N HIS A 40 6.30 -1.83 13.55
CA HIS A 40 6.28 -2.30 14.93
C HIS A 40 7.29 -3.45 15.10
N LEU A 41 8.47 -3.07 15.61
CA LEU A 41 9.41 -3.98 16.26
C LEU A 41 8.72 -4.61 17.47
N SER A 42 8.45 -5.91 17.41
CA SER A 42 8.26 -6.73 18.58
C SER A 42 9.40 -7.75 18.64
N GLY A 43 10.27 -7.60 19.65
CA GLY A 43 11.11 -8.69 20.14
C GLY A 43 12.61 -8.64 19.78
N SER A 44 13.40 -8.10 20.70
CA SER A 44 14.72 -8.64 21.05
C SER A 44 15.01 -8.22 22.51
N PRO A 45 15.84 -8.95 23.30
CA PRO A 45 16.99 -9.73 22.86
C PRO A 45 17.17 -11.12 23.52
N ALA A 46 17.87 -12.01 22.84
CA ALA A 46 18.70 -13.04 23.49
C ALA A 46 19.80 -13.54 22.52
N ALA A 47 21.03 -13.08 22.75
CA ALA A 47 22.24 -13.85 22.42
C ALA A 47 22.37 -15.00 23.45
N PRO A 48 23.10 -16.12 23.22
CA PRO A 48 24.50 -16.06 22.80
C PRO A 48 25.10 -17.28 22.04
N ARG A 49 26.41 -17.17 21.77
CA ARG A 49 27.47 -18.20 21.59
C ARG A 49 27.82 -18.70 20.17
N THR A 50 28.97 -18.18 19.72
CA THR A 50 30.16 -18.87 19.16
C THR A 50 29.95 -20.11 18.31
N ALA A 51 30.26 -20.00 17.01
CA ALA A 51 30.77 -21.11 16.21
C ALA A 51 31.77 -20.57 15.17
N GLU A 52 32.83 -21.35 15.00
CA GLU A 52 34.09 -21.03 14.34
C GLU A 52 34.01 -20.86 12.82
N ALA A 53 35.06 -20.21 12.31
CA ALA A 53 35.40 -20.03 10.92
C ALA A 53 35.73 -21.36 10.21
N VAL A 54 35.26 -21.53 8.98
CA VAL A 54 35.98 -22.28 7.93
C VAL A 54 35.79 -21.58 6.59
N VAL A 55 36.90 -21.03 6.07
CA VAL A 55 37.10 -20.61 4.69
C VAL A 55 37.58 -21.84 3.90
N PRO A 56 37.28 -21.94 2.59
CA PRO A 56 38.41 -22.09 1.69
C PRO A 56 38.31 -21.22 0.44
N ALA A 57 39.47 -20.63 0.11
CA ALA A 57 39.79 -20.02 -1.16
C ALA A 57 40.50 -21.06 -2.06
N SER A 58 40.24 -21.01 -3.36
CA SER A 58 41.14 -21.33 -4.50
C SER A 58 40.29 -21.62 -5.73
N ARG A 59 40.62 -21.31 -6.98
CA ARG A 59 41.51 -20.37 -7.69
C ARG A 59 41.01 -20.42 -9.17
N PRO A 60 41.41 -19.49 -10.05
CA PRO A 60 40.85 -19.37 -11.40
C PRO A 60 41.59 -20.26 -12.42
N ALA A 61 40.91 -20.63 -13.50
CA ALA A 61 41.55 -21.11 -14.72
C ALA A 61 40.92 -20.43 -15.94
N ASP A 62 41.84 -20.02 -16.80
CA ASP A 62 41.74 -19.10 -17.91
C ASP A 62 41.44 -19.86 -19.22
N ALA A 63 41.28 -19.06 -20.29
CA ALA A 63 41.27 -19.42 -21.70
C ALA A 63 39.99 -20.04 -22.29
N SER A 64 39.66 -19.83 -23.56
CA SER A 64 39.97 -18.80 -24.56
C SER A 64 39.24 -19.29 -25.83
N ARG A 65 38.73 -18.33 -26.60
CA ARG A 65 38.69 -18.31 -28.07
C ARG A 65 37.55 -18.97 -28.86
N ASN A 66 37.11 -18.13 -29.80
CA ASN A 66 36.50 -18.35 -31.12
C ASN A 66 34.98 -18.57 -31.08
N GLY A 67 34.15 -17.90 -31.89
CA GLY A 67 34.36 -17.02 -33.04
C GLY A 67 33.09 -17.10 -33.91
N ALA A 68 32.89 -16.08 -34.78
CA ALA A 68 31.83 -15.95 -35.81
C ALA A 68 30.39 -15.70 -35.27
N ALA A 69 29.72 -14.58 -35.55
CA ALA A 69 29.31 -13.96 -36.83
C ALA A 69 28.19 -14.73 -37.55
N GLU A 70 27.05 -14.03 -37.72
CA GLU A 70 25.96 -14.13 -38.73
C GLU A 70 24.62 -13.79 -38.05
N GLU A 71 24.09 -12.58 -38.22
CA GLU A 71 23.14 -12.19 -39.29
C GLU A 71 22.01 -13.21 -39.53
N ALA A 72 20.83 -12.88 -39.02
CA ALA A 72 19.55 -13.25 -39.63
C ALA A 72 18.50 -12.21 -39.27
N ALA A 73 18.36 -11.21 -40.15
CA ALA A 73 17.11 -10.50 -40.34
C ALA A 73 16.06 -11.49 -40.86
N GLY A 74 14.87 -11.47 -40.27
CA GLY A 74 13.75 -12.33 -40.67
C GLY A 74 12.44 -11.66 -40.32
N GLU A 75 11.83 -11.06 -41.34
CA GLU A 75 10.49 -10.49 -41.35
C GLU A 75 9.44 -11.49 -40.84
N ALA A 76 8.52 -11.03 -39.99
CA ALA A 76 7.24 -11.70 -39.78
C ALA A 76 6.12 -10.67 -39.98
N ARG A 77 5.38 -10.91 -41.07
CA ARG A 77 4.25 -10.13 -41.56
C ARG A 77 3.04 -10.21 -40.64
N ALA A 78 2.24 -9.16 -40.75
CA ALA A 78 0.88 -9.02 -40.27
C ALA A 78 -0.02 -10.23 -40.57
N ALA A 79 -0.80 -10.62 -39.57
CA ALA A 79 -2.09 -11.26 -39.73
C ALA A 79 -3.06 -10.56 -38.77
N GLY A 80 -3.98 -9.78 -39.34
CA GLY A 80 -5.12 -9.24 -38.62
C GLY A 80 -6.14 -10.36 -38.39
N GLU A 81 -6.66 -10.44 -37.17
CA GLU A 81 -7.85 -11.23 -36.91
C GLU A 81 -8.85 -10.38 -36.12
N GLU A 82 -9.83 -9.92 -36.88
CA GLU A 82 -11.05 -9.24 -36.47
C GLU A 82 -11.86 -10.18 -35.56
N ARG A 83 -11.83 -9.95 -34.25
CA ARG A 83 -12.72 -10.65 -33.32
C ARG A 83 -14.01 -9.87 -33.15
N ALA A 84 -15.04 -10.40 -33.80
CA ALA A 84 -16.44 -10.05 -33.67
C ALA A 84 -16.86 -9.84 -32.19
N GLY A 85 -17.55 -8.72 -31.96
CA GLY A 85 -17.98 -8.29 -30.64
C GLY A 85 -18.93 -9.25 -29.94
N ALA A 86 -18.63 -9.55 -28.68
CA ALA A 86 -19.59 -10.16 -27.76
C ALA A 86 -20.74 -9.17 -27.45
N PRO A 87 -21.99 -9.65 -27.33
CA PRO A 87 -23.13 -8.79 -27.04
C PRO A 87 -23.04 -8.25 -25.61
N ARG A 88 -23.05 -6.92 -25.46
CA ARG A 88 -23.17 -6.25 -24.16
C ARG A 88 -24.51 -6.62 -23.49
N PRO A 89 -24.57 -6.89 -22.18
CA PRO A 89 -25.84 -7.09 -21.50
C PRO A 89 -26.68 -5.82 -21.59
N ARG A 90 -27.97 -5.99 -21.92
CA ARG A 90 -28.94 -4.90 -22.06
C ARG A 90 -29.09 -4.18 -20.71
N GLY A 91 -28.50 -3.00 -20.61
CA GLY A 91 -28.73 -2.08 -19.49
C GLY A 91 -30.20 -1.66 -19.44
N THR A 92 -30.74 -1.56 -18.23
CA THR A 92 -32.10 -1.09 -17.95
C THR A 92 -32.32 0.35 -18.44
N PRO A 93 -33.57 0.76 -18.74
CA PRO A 93 -33.84 2.09 -19.30
C PRO A 93 -33.44 3.20 -18.31
N ARG A 94 -32.48 4.03 -18.69
CA ARG A 94 -32.12 5.26 -17.97
C ARG A 94 -33.32 6.22 -18.05
N THR A 95 -33.96 6.48 -16.91
CA THR A 95 -34.93 7.57 -16.78
C THR A 95 -34.23 8.89 -17.10
N ARG A 96 -34.80 9.68 -18.03
CA ARG A 96 -34.41 11.07 -18.29
C ARG A 96 -34.63 11.91 -17.02
N GLY A 97 -33.61 11.98 -16.18
CA GLY A 97 -33.45 13.04 -15.18
C GLY A 97 -32.78 14.24 -15.84
N ARG A 98 -33.25 15.44 -15.49
CA ARG A 98 -32.70 16.74 -15.92
C ARG A 98 -31.17 16.75 -15.93
N GLY A 99 -30.60 17.17 -17.06
CA GLY A 99 -29.17 17.43 -17.18
C GLY A 99 -28.73 18.52 -16.20
N GLY A 100 -27.92 18.13 -15.23
CA GLY A 100 -26.83 18.93 -14.71
C GLY A 100 -25.57 18.22 -15.16
N ASP A 101 -24.65 18.94 -15.78
CA ASP A 101 -23.40 18.40 -16.31
C ASP A 101 -22.64 17.66 -15.20
N GLU A 102 -22.67 16.34 -15.22
CA GLU A 102 -21.77 15.51 -14.41
C GLU A 102 -20.36 16.01 -14.72
N PRO A 103 -19.50 16.31 -13.73
CA PRO A 103 -18.19 16.88 -14.01
C PRO A 103 -17.52 15.96 -15.02
N SER A 104 -17.17 16.51 -16.17
CA SER A 104 -16.81 15.70 -17.32
C SER A 104 -15.45 15.07 -17.05
N CYS A 105 -15.41 13.73 -17.03
CA CYS A 105 -14.19 12.92 -17.16
C CYS A 105 -13.67 13.09 -18.60
N ALA A 106 -13.21 14.30 -18.93
CA ALA A 106 -12.75 14.70 -20.27
C ALA A 106 -11.27 14.37 -20.51
N ASP A 107 -10.47 14.39 -19.44
CA ASP A 107 -9.06 14.04 -19.44
C ASP A 107 -8.72 13.18 -18.21
N GLY A 108 -7.52 12.60 -18.18
CA GLY A 108 -7.11 11.68 -17.14
C GLY A 108 -7.14 12.28 -15.73
N LEU A 109 -6.75 13.56 -15.57
CA LEU A 109 -6.76 14.25 -14.29
C LEU A 109 -8.18 14.53 -13.78
N ALA A 110 -9.08 14.92 -14.67
CA ALA A 110 -10.50 15.11 -14.38
C ALA A 110 -11.14 13.79 -13.94
N CYS A 111 -10.86 12.70 -14.66
CA CYS A 111 -11.30 11.36 -14.29
C CYS A 111 -10.74 10.92 -12.93
N ALA A 112 -9.45 11.13 -12.65
CA ALA A 112 -8.86 10.80 -11.37
C ALA A 112 -9.45 11.64 -10.22
N THR A 113 -9.77 12.91 -10.48
CA THR A 113 -10.42 13.80 -9.50
C THR A 113 -11.85 13.37 -9.19
N LEU A 114 -12.60 12.94 -10.20
CA LEU A 114 -13.92 12.33 -10.03
C LEU A 114 -13.84 11.01 -9.26
N GLY A 115 -12.87 10.16 -9.60
CA GLY A 115 -12.61 8.92 -8.88
C GLY A 115 -12.43 9.18 -7.39
N ARG A 116 -11.57 10.14 -7.03
CA ARG A 116 -11.36 10.56 -5.64
C ARG A 116 -12.63 11.13 -4.99
N ALA A 117 -13.44 11.86 -5.76
CA ALA A 117 -14.68 12.42 -5.24
C ALA A 117 -15.68 11.32 -4.83
N TYR A 118 -15.80 10.27 -5.63
CA TYR A 118 -16.61 9.11 -5.30
C TYR A 118 -16.00 8.24 -4.21
N GLU A 119 -14.69 8.10 -4.17
CA GLU A 119 -14.01 7.35 -3.10
C GLU A 119 -14.26 7.97 -1.72
N THR A 120 -14.19 9.31 -1.63
CA THR A 120 -14.25 10.05 -0.36
C THR A 120 -15.64 10.56 0.01
N GLY A 121 -16.59 10.61 -0.94
CA GLY A 121 -17.94 11.14 -0.70
C GLY A 121 -17.97 12.65 -0.46
N ILE A 122 -17.24 13.43 -1.27
CA ILE A 122 -17.27 14.90 -1.21
C ILE A 122 -18.40 15.49 -2.07
N ASN A 123 -18.71 16.77 -1.87
CA ASN A 123 -19.78 17.51 -2.58
C ASN A 123 -21.20 16.97 -2.34
N GLY A 124 -21.47 16.48 -1.13
CA GLY A 124 -22.81 16.04 -0.72
C GLY A 124 -23.22 14.67 -1.28
N GLN A 125 -22.27 13.91 -1.84
CA GLN A 125 -22.49 12.54 -2.32
C GLN A 125 -21.98 11.54 -1.29
N ALA A 126 -22.65 10.40 -1.15
CA ALA A 126 -22.13 9.30 -0.34
C ALA A 126 -20.91 8.66 -1.05
N PRO A 127 -19.93 8.12 -0.30
CA PRO A 127 -18.86 7.33 -0.88
C PRO A 127 -19.40 6.16 -1.72
N ASP A 128 -18.83 5.99 -2.91
CA ASP A 128 -19.16 4.96 -3.89
C ASP A 128 -17.85 4.42 -4.50
N PRO A 129 -17.21 3.44 -3.83
CA PRO A 129 -15.92 2.93 -4.25
C PRO A 129 -15.98 2.17 -5.58
N ALA A 130 -17.13 1.59 -5.95
CA ALA A 130 -17.29 0.94 -7.24
C ALA A 130 -17.24 1.96 -8.38
N ARG A 131 -17.94 3.10 -8.23
CA ARG A 131 -17.82 4.18 -9.23
C ARG A 131 -16.45 4.85 -9.22
N ALA A 132 -15.84 5.03 -8.06
CA ALA A 132 -14.47 5.53 -7.97
C ALA A 132 -13.52 4.70 -8.83
N LEU A 133 -13.63 3.37 -8.73
CA LEU A 133 -12.85 2.41 -9.49
C LEU A 133 -13.04 2.59 -11.02
N ASP A 134 -14.28 2.78 -11.48
CA ASP A 134 -14.57 3.03 -12.90
C ASP A 134 -13.89 4.30 -13.43
N TYR A 135 -13.88 5.39 -12.66
CA TYR A 135 -13.22 6.64 -13.08
C TYR A 135 -11.70 6.54 -13.00
N TYR A 136 -11.14 5.86 -11.99
CA TYR A 136 -9.70 5.62 -11.92
C TYR A 136 -9.20 4.74 -13.07
N LEU A 137 -9.98 3.74 -13.49
CA LEU A 137 -9.69 2.94 -14.67
C LEU A 137 -9.62 3.82 -15.92
N LYS A 138 -10.65 4.65 -16.15
CA LYS A 138 -10.67 5.60 -17.28
C LYS A 138 -9.48 6.56 -17.23
N ALA A 139 -9.13 7.08 -16.05
CA ALA A 139 -7.96 7.93 -15.87
C ALA A 139 -6.68 7.19 -16.29
N CYS A 140 -6.52 5.94 -15.86
CA CYS A 140 -5.37 5.13 -16.23
C CYS A 140 -5.32 4.77 -17.73
N ASP A 141 -6.47 4.56 -18.36
CA ASP A 141 -6.59 4.33 -19.80
C ASP A 141 -6.19 5.59 -20.60
N LEU A 142 -6.35 6.78 -20.00
CA LEU A 142 -5.88 8.07 -20.51
C LEU A 142 -4.43 8.41 -20.08
N GLU A 143 -3.67 7.39 -19.67
CA GLU A 143 -2.26 7.51 -19.25
C GLU A 143 -2.01 8.42 -18.04
N GLU A 144 -3.05 8.70 -17.23
CA GLU A 144 -2.87 9.42 -15.97
C GLU A 144 -2.34 8.48 -14.88
N SER A 145 -1.07 8.70 -14.51
CA SER A 145 -0.33 7.88 -13.56
C SER A 145 -1.02 7.76 -12.19
N THR A 146 -1.69 8.82 -11.73
CA THR A 146 -2.46 8.84 -10.47
C THR A 146 -3.68 7.92 -10.56
N GLY A 147 -4.34 7.89 -11.71
CA GLY A 147 -5.45 6.98 -11.99
C GLY A 147 -5.01 5.52 -11.92
N CYS A 148 -3.88 5.20 -12.55
CA CYS A 148 -3.30 3.86 -12.51
C CYS A 148 -2.93 3.42 -11.09
N ASN A 149 -2.29 4.32 -10.31
CA ASN A 149 -1.98 4.08 -8.91
C ASN A 149 -3.23 3.73 -8.10
N ASN A 150 -4.27 4.57 -8.18
CA ASN A 150 -5.45 4.43 -7.34
C ASN A 150 -6.28 3.21 -7.75
N TYR A 151 -6.45 2.97 -9.06
CA TYR A 151 -7.10 1.75 -9.54
C TYR A 151 -6.35 0.50 -9.07
N GLY A 152 -5.03 0.45 -9.28
CA GLY A 152 -4.21 -0.68 -8.90
C GLY A 152 -4.28 -0.98 -7.40
N TYR A 153 -4.20 0.05 -6.56
CA TYR A 153 -4.31 -0.09 -5.11
C TYR A 153 -5.70 -0.56 -4.65
N MET A 154 -6.78 -0.01 -5.22
CA MET A 154 -8.15 -0.42 -4.89
C MET A 154 -8.43 -1.87 -5.27
N VAL A 155 -8.00 -2.29 -6.46
CA VAL A 155 -8.13 -3.69 -6.91
C VAL A 155 -7.28 -4.63 -6.04
N LEU A 156 -6.06 -4.24 -5.67
CA LEU A 156 -5.20 -5.04 -4.79
C LEU A 156 -5.81 -5.20 -3.39
N SER A 157 -6.51 -4.18 -2.91
CA SER A 157 -7.12 -4.15 -1.57
C SER A 157 -8.57 -4.64 -1.54
N GLY A 158 -9.18 -4.95 -2.69
CA GLY A 158 -10.58 -5.35 -2.78
C GLY A 158 -11.58 -4.25 -2.40
N VAL A 159 -11.24 -2.99 -2.66
CA VAL A 159 -12.12 -1.84 -2.38
C VAL A 159 -12.94 -1.53 -3.63
N GLY A 160 -14.27 -1.64 -3.53
CA GLY A 160 -15.18 -1.41 -4.66
C GLY A 160 -15.21 -2.54 -5.70
N THR A 161 -14.44 -3.61 -5.50
CA THR A 161 -14.35 -4.82 -6.33
C THR A 161 -13.83 -5.97 -5.46
N ASP A 162 -13.98 -7.22 -5.90
CA ASP A 162 -13.21 -8.31 -5.32
C ASP A 162 -11.70 -8.07 -5.51
N ALA A 163 -10.91 -8.50 -4.52
CA ALA A 163 -9.45 -8.37 -4.56
C ALA A 163 -8.86 -9.22 -5.69
N ASP A 164 -7.99 -8.61 -6.51
CA ASP A 164 -7.25 -9.30 -7.57
C ASP A 164 -5.81 -8.78 -7.60
N ALA A 165 -4.92 -9.51 -6.95
CA ALA A 165 -3.54 -9.07 -6.78
C ALA A 165 -2.78 -8.94 -8.11
N ARG A 166 -3.01 -9.88 -9.04
CA ARG A 166 -2.34 -9.87 -10.35
C ARG A 166 -2.78 -8.64 -11.15
N ARG A 167 -4.08 -8.35 -11.18
CA ARG A 167 -4.59 -7.15 -11.87
C ARG A 167 -4.15 -5.88 -11.15
N GLY A 168 -4.26 -5.81 -9.83
CA GLY A 168 -3.86 -4.65 -9.05
C GLY A 168 -2.39 -4.28 -9.29
N LEU A 169 -1.49 -5.25 -9.19
CA LEU A 169 -0.06 -5.05 -9.44
C LEU A 169 0.24 -4.63 -10.87
N ALA A 170 -0.42 -5.21 -11.88
CA ALA A 170 -0.21 -4.82 -13.27
C ALA A 170 -0.54 -3.33 -13.53
N TYR A 171 -1.59 -2.80 -12.88
CA TYR A 171 -1.93 -1.38 -12.97
C TYR A 171 -1.02 -0.48 -12.15
N LEU A 172 -0.54 -0.95 -10.99
CA LEU A 172 0.51 -0.24 -10.24
C LEU A 172 1.82 -0.18 -11.04
N GLU A 173 2.21 -1.26 -11.71
CA GLU A 173 3.38 -1.29 -12.60
C GLU A 173 3.23 -0.28 -13.73
N LYS A 174 2.08 -0.26 -14.41
CA LYS A 174 1.77 0.76 -15.41
C LYS A 174 1.86 2.18 -14.84
N GLY A 175 1.30 2.43 -13.66
CA GLY A 175 1.38 3.74 -13.01
C GLY A 175 2.80 4.15 -12.65
N CYS A 176 3.61 3.19 -12.20
CA CYS A 176 5.03 3.37 -11.88
C CYS A 176 5.84 3.70 -13.15
N ASP A 177 5.56 3.03 -14.26
CA ASP A 177 6.16 3.30 -15.58
C ASP A 177 5.76 4.69 -16.13
N LEU A 178 4.54 5.14 -15.85
CA LEU A 178 4.06 6.50 -16.16
C LEU A 178 4.60 7.57 -15.20
N GLY A 179 5.48 7.21 -14.26
CA GLY A 179 6.16 8.17 -13.38
C GLY A 179 5.48 8.39 -12.02
N SER A 180 4.46 7.61 -11.65
CA SER A 180 3.89 7.66 -10.30
C SER A 180 4.81 6.96 -9.29
N GLY A 181 5.56 7.75 -8.53
CA GLY A 181 6.37 7.22 -7.42
C GLY A 181 5.52 6.56 -6.32
N ALA A 182 4.27 6.99 -6.13
CA ALA A 182 3.31 6.34 -5.24
C ALA A 182 2.95 4.93 -5.71
N ALA A 183 2.78 4.72 -7.02
CA ALA A 183 2.52 3.39 -7.57
C ALA A 183 3.70 2.45 -7.33
N CYS A 184 4.93 2.90 -7.61
CA CYS A 184 6.13 2.11 -7.31
C CYS A 184 6.23 1.78 -5.81
N HIS A 185 5.92 2.74 -4.94
CA HIS A 185 5.90 2.51 -3.50
C HIS A 185 4.88 1.44 -3.11
N ASN A 186 3.67 1.48 -3.68
CA ASN A 186 2.61 0.51 -3.40
C ASN A 186 2.98 -0.91 -3.87
N ILE A 187 3.69 -1.06 -4.99
CA ILE A 187 4.26 -2.36 -5.40
C ILE A 187 5.24 -2.85 -4.33
N GLY A 188 6.17 -1.99 -3.90
CA GLY A 188 7.15 -2.37 -2.88
C GLY A 188 6.49 -2.78 -1.57
N PHE A 189 5.46 -2.05 -1.15
CA PHE A 189 4.67 -2.36 0.04
C PHE A 189 3.94 -3.71 -0.08
N ALA A 190 3.39 -4.02 -1.26
CA ALA A 190 2.72 -5.29 -1.50
C ALA A 190 3.67 -6.49 -1.34
N TYR A 191 4.88 -6.40 -1.90
CA TYR A 191 5.90 -7.43 -1.75
C TYR A 191 6.47 -7.53 -0.34
N GLU A 192 6.63 -6.41 0.38
CA GLU A 192 7.12 -6.41 1.76
C GLU A 192 6.14 -7.08 2.72
N ASN A 193 4.83 -6.88 2.51
CA ASN A 193 3.75 -7.30 3.41
C ASN A 193 2.98 -8.53 2.91
N ALA A 194 3.43 -9.15 1.82
CA ALA A 194 2.77 -10.28 1.18
C ALA A 194 1.30 -10.02 0.81
N GLN A 195 0.99 -8.80 0.36
CA GLN A 195 -0.37 -8.41 -0.04
C GLN A 195 -0.68 -8.99 -1.43
N GLY A 196 -1.28 -10.18 -1.44
CA GLY A 196 -1.70 -10.85 -2.68
C GLY A 196 -0.55 -11.43 -3.52
N VAL A 197 0.70 -11.30 -3.06
CA VAL A 197 1.91 -11.91 -3.64
C VAL A 197 2.78 -12.51 -2.55
N ALA A 198 3.67 -13.43 -2.93
CA ALA A 198 4.66 -13.95 -2.00
C ALA A 198 5.60 -12.84 -1.53
N ARG A 199 5.97 -12.89 -0.24
CA ARG A 199 6.85 -11.88 0.35
C ARG A 199 8.22 -11.89 -0.32
N ASP A 200 8.66 -10.73 -0.84
CA ASP A 200 9.99 -10.55 -1.40
C ASP A 200 10.54 -9.16 -1.06
N VAL A 201 11.43 -9.10 -0.07
CA VAL A 201 12.03 -7.83 0.37
C VAL A 201 13.05 -7.26 -0.62
N GLY A 202 13.62 -8.08 -1.50
CA GLY A 202 14.54 -7.62 -2.55
C GLY A 202 13.80 -6.89 -3.66
N VAL A 203 12.66 -7.44 -4.09
CA VAL A 203 11.74 -6.75 -4.99
C VAL A 203 11.20 -5.48 -4.34
N ALA A 204 10.81 -5.54 -3.06
CA ALA A 204 10.33 -4.38 -2.32
C ALA A 204 11.37 -3.24 -2.30
N ALA A 205 12.62 -3.53 -1.92
CA ALA A 205 13.70 -2.53 -1.90
C ALA A 205 13.98 -1.94 -3.29
N THR A 206 13.87 -2.75 -4.35
CA THR A 206 14.01 -2.29 -5.74
C THR A 206 12.91 -1.30 -6.11
N MET A 207 11.66 -1.60 -5.75
CA MET A 207 10.52 -0.73 -6.03
C MET A 207 10.54 0.55 -5.18
N PHE A 208 10.97 0.48 -3.92
CA PHE A 208 11.18 1.67 -3.08
C PHE A 208 12.29 2.57 -3.63
N ARG A 209 13.35 2.00 -4.21
CA ARG A 209 14.38 2.76 -4.92
C ARG A 209 13.78 3.55 -6.08
N ARG A 210 13.02 2.88 -6.94
CA ARG A 210 12.34 3.52 -8.07
C ARG A 210 11.35 4.60 -7.61
N ALA A 211 10.59 4.34 -6.55
CA ALA A 211 9.71 5.33 -5.94
C ALA A 211 10.49 6.58 -5.47
N CYS A 212 11.62 6.39 -4.80
CA CYS A 212 12.48 7.49 -4.35
C CYS A 212 13.09 8.29 -5.51
N GLU A 213 13.51 7.61 -6.59
CA GLU A 213 13.99 8.26 -7.82
C GLU A 213 12.91 9.13 -8.47
N LEU A 214 11.65 8.71 -8.39
CA LEU A 214 10.48 9.48 -8.78
C LEU A 214 10.02 10.52 -7.73
N ARG A 215 10.88 10.84 -6.75
CA ARG A 215 10.65 11.83 -5.69
C ARG A 215 9.49 11.49 -4.75
N GLN A 216 9.10 10.23 -4.64
CA GLN A 216 8.16 9.79 -3.59
C GLN A 216 8.89 9.73 -2.25
N ALA A 217 8.62 10.70 -1.37
CA ALA A 217 9.29 10.83 -0.08
C ALA A 217 9.15 9.56 0.80
N SER A 218 7.97 8.93 0.81
CA SER A 218 7.74 7.67 1.51
C SER A 218 8.51 6.49 0.93
N GLY A 219 8.78 6.51 -0.39
CA GLY A 219 9.66 5.55 -1.04
C GLY A 219 11.11 5.72 -0.62
N CYS A 220 11.59 6.97 -0.52
CA CYS A 220 12.91 7.27 0.04
C CYS A 220 13.04 6.83 1.50
N ARG A 221 12.00 7.08 2.32
CA ARG A 221 11.95 6.59 3.70
C ARG A 221 12.05 5.07 3.75
N ALA A 222 11.21 4.36 3.00
CA ALA A 222 11.19 2.91 2.98
C ALA A 222 12.55 2.32 2.56
N LEU A 223 13.18 2.86 1.51
CA LEU A 223 14.51 2.44 1.10
C LEU A 223 15.58 2.75 2.17
N GLY A 224 15.48 3.89 2.85
CA GLY A 224 16.35 4.22 3.96
C GLY A 224 16.26 3.20 5.11
N LEU A 225 15.05 2.75 5.43
CA LEU A 225 14.82 1.67 6.39
C LEU A 225 15.36 0.32 5.89
N CYS A 226 15.21 0.01 4.59
CA CYS A 226 15.81 -1.18 3.99
C CYS A 226 17.32 -1.23 4.22
N TYR A 227 18.04 -0.13 3.96
CA TYR A 227 19.49 -0.06 4.22
C TYR A 227 19.83 -0.06 5.70
N HIS A 228 19.00 0.54 6.56
CA HIS A 228 19.25 0.57 8.00
C HIS A 228 19.18 -0.82 8.63
N TYR A 229 18.22 -1.64 8.21
CA TYR A 229 17.97 -2.98 8.74
C TYR A 229 18.54 -4.12 7.87
N GLY A 230 19.07 -3.82 6.68
CA GLY A 230 19.54 -4.83 5.73
C GLY A 230 18.41 -5.66 5.11
N LEU A 231 17.26 -5.04 4.82
CA LEU A 231 16.08 -5.73 4.27
C LEU A 231 16.13 -5.68 2.74
N GLY A 232 16.41 -6.82 2.11
CA GLY A 232 16.50 -6.93 0.64
C GLY A 232 17.71 -6.22 0.02
N VAL A 233 18.55 -5.59 0.85
CA VAL A 233 19.81 -4.94 0.52
C VAL A 233 20.82 -5.22 1.62
N THR A 234 22.11 -5.12 1.31
CA THR A 234 23.15 -5.16 2.35
C THR A 234 22.97 -3.99 3.31
N LEU A 235 23.07 -4.24 4.62
CA LEU A 235 23.01 -3.20 5.64
C LEU A 235 24.08 -2.13 5.37
N ASP A 236 23.65 -0.89 5.24
CA ASP A 236 24.50 0.27 4.98
C ASP A 236 23.95 1.51 5.68
N ARG A 237 24.58 1.89 6.79
CA ARG A 237 24.16 3.05 7.59
C ARG A 237 24.37 4.38 6.88
N VAL A 238 25.33 4.46 5.95
CA VAL A 238 25.58 5.66 5.15
C VAL A 238 24.42 5.86 4.17
N GLN A 239 24.09 4.82 3.40
CA GLN A 239 22.98 4.87 2.45
C GLN A 239 21.64 5.07 3.17
N ALA A 240 21.43 4.42 4.32
CA ALA A 240 20.25 4.65 5.15
C ALA A 240 20.03 6.13 5.46
N ARG A 241 21.07 6.82 5.95
CA ARG A 241 21.00 8.27 6.23
C ARG A 241 20.77 9.09 4.96
N VAL A 242 21.39 8.74 3.83
CA VAL A 242 21.20 9.45 2.56
C VAL A 242 19.73 9.40 2.12
N PHE A 243 19.11 8.21 2.12
CA PHE A 243 17.74 8.05 1.67
C PHE A 243 16.72 8.59 2.67
N LEU A 244 16.95 8.44 3.98
CA LEU A 244 16.11 9.07 5.01
C LEU A 244 16.15 10.60 4.92
N ARG A 245 17.32 11.19 4.65
CA ARG A 245 17.43 12.64 4.40
C ARG A 245 16.63 13.07 3.18
N LYS A 246 16.74 12.35 2.06
CA LYS A 246 15.92 12.62 0.86
C LYS A 246 14.42 12.54 1.16
N GLY A 247 13.99 11.56 1.94
CA GLY A 247 12.59 11.45 2.39
C GLY A 247 12.16 12.65 3.23
N CYS A 248 13.00 13.06 4.18
CA CYS A 248 12.76 14.22 5.04
C CYS A 248 12.67 15.54 4.24
N GLU A 249 13.61 15.77 3.32
CA GLU A 249 13.61 16.92 2.41
C GLU A 249 12.39 16.92 1.48
N GLY A 250 11.86 15.73 1.16
CA GLY A 250 10.61 15.53 0.42
C GLY A 250 9.34 15.69 1.26
N GLY A 251 9.44 16.03 2.54
CA GLY A 251 8.30 16.29 3.43
C GLY A 251 7.77 15.08 4.20
N ASP A 252 8.45 13.94 4.19
CA ASP A 252 8.10 12.79 5.04
C ASP A 252 8.64 13.00 6.45
N SER A 253 7.77 13.39 7.40
CA SER A 253 8.14 13.67 8.79
C SER A 253 8.70 12.44 9.51
N VAL A 254 8.19 11.24 9.19
CA VAL A 254 8.67 9.98 9.77
C VAL A 254 10.10 9.70 9.32
N ALA A 255 10.47 10.12 8.11
CA ALA A 255 11.85 10.04 7.64
C ALA A 255 12.77 11.00 8.40
N CYS A 256 12.30 12.22 8.70
CA CYS A 256 13.03 13.18 9.53
C CYS A 256 13.25 12.63 10.94
N GLU A 257 12.19 12.16 11.60
CA GLU A 257 12.25 11.56 12.94
C GLU A 257 13.21 10.38 12.98
N LYS A 258 13.13 9.48 11.99
CA LYS A 258 14.03 8.33 11.92
C LYS A 258 15.49 8.76 11.67
N LEU A 259 15.73 9.79 10.86
CA LEU A 259 17.08 10.32 10.62
C LEU A 259 17.73 10.87 11.88
N GLU A 260 16.93 11.49 12.75
CA GLU A 260 17.34 11.96 14.08
C GLU A 260 17.62 10.77 15.02
N GLU A 261 16.69 9.81 15.08
CA GLU A 261 16.80 8.60 15.91
C GLU A 261 18.09 7.82 15.65
N ILE A 262 18.46 7.62 14.37
CA ILE A 262 19.65 6.83 14.03
C ILE A 262 20.98 7.58 14.26
N GLY A 263 20.94 8.89 14.55
CA GLY A 263 22.09 9.70 14.94
C GLY A 263 23.20 9.84 13.88
N PRO A 264 24.14 10.80 14.04
CA PRO A 264 25.27 10.93 13.13
C PRO A 264 26.10 9.64 13.10
N LEU A 265 26.78 9.40 11.96
CA LEU A 265 27.71 8.27 11.87
C LEU A 265 28.86 8.48 12.86
N PRO A 266 29.38 7.42 13.49
CA PRO A 266 30.56 7.52 14.33
C PRO A 266 31.71 8.12 13.50
N SER A 267 32.42 9.08 14.08
CA SER A 267 33.65 9.59 13.49
C SER A 267 34.66 8.45 13.34
N PRO A 268 35.41 8.40 12.22
CA PRO A 268 36.42 7.37 11.98
C PRO A 268 37.55 7.42 13.02
#